data_AF-A0A9E1AX73-F1
#
_entry.id   AF-A0A9E1AX73-F1
#
_cell.length_a   1.000
_cell.length_b   1.000
_cell.length_c   1.000
_cell.angle_alpha   90.00
_cell.angle_beta   90.00
_cell.angle_gamma   90.00
#
_symmetry.space_group_name_H-M   'P 1'
#
loop_
_entity.id
_entity.type
_entity.pdbx_description
1 polymer ?
#
loop_
_entity_poly.entity_id
_entity_poly.type
_entity_poly.pdbx_seq_one_letter_code
_entity_poly.pdbx_strand_id
1 'polypeptide(L)'
;MDTIISFLEKLVHYSAELGIVLAELAGIAILIITAMKGVVSYFKHDEHLRLELAQGIALALEFKLGGEVLRTVIVREWTELLILGAVIALRGVLTLLLHWEIKVEEEHDERLLKLKAMEEAEKTAEASKP
;
A
#
# COMPACT_ATOMS: atom_id res chain seq x y z
N MET A 1 -35.46 22.25 -20.82
CA MET A 1 -34.29 22.16 -19.92
C MET A 1 -34.27 20.81 -19.21
N ASP A 2 -35.43 20.30 -18.80
CA ASP A 2 -35.57 19.07 -18.03
C ASP A 2 -35.11 17.80 -18.77
N THR A 3 -35.31 17.74 -20.09
CA THR A 3 -34.83 16.61 -20.90
C THR A 3 -33.30 16.49 -20.90
N ILE A 4 -32.58 17.62 -20.99
CA ILE A 4 -31.11 17.63 -20.98
C ILE A 4 -30.58 17.21 -19.61
N ILE A 5 -31.18 17.72 -18.54
CA ILE A 5 -30.81 17.39 -17.16
C ILE A 5 -31.04 15.89 -16.90
N SER A 6 -32.20 15.35 -17.28
CA SER A 6 -32.51 13.92 -17.10
C SER A 6 -31.59 12.98 -17.89
N PHE A 7 -31.12 13.40 -19.08
CA PHE A 7 -30.16 12.64 -19.87
C PHE A 7 -28.78 12.65 -19.20
N LEU A 8 -28.35 13.81 -18.70
CA LEU A 8 -27.07 13.96 -18.02
C LEU A 8 -27.02 13.16 -16.71
N GLU A 9 -28.11 13.13 -15.96
CA GLU A 9 -28.24 12.34 -14.72
C GLU A 9 -28.11 10.84 -14.98
N LYS A 10 -28.79 10.33 -16.02
CA LYS A 10 -28.65 8.93 -16.46
C LYS A 10 -27.23 8.61 -16.90
N LEU A 11 -26.59 9.52 -17.65
CA LEU A 11 -25.22 9.34 -18.11
C LEU A 11 -24.25 9.21 -16.91
N VAL A 12 -24.38 10.10 -15.93
CA VAL A 12 -23.56 10.08 -14.71
C VAL A 12 -23.80 8.81 -13.91
N HIS A 13 -25.07 8.42 -13.70
CA HIS A 13 -25.40 7.17 -13.02
C HIS A 13 -24.76 5.94 -13.69
N TYR A 14 -24.96 5.76 -14.99
CA TYR A 14 -24.43 4.59 -15.71
C TYR A 14 -22.90 4.56 -15.74
N SER A 15 -22.26 5.71 -15.95
CA SER A 15 -20.80 5.79 -16.00
C SER A 15 -20.15 5.48 -14.64
N ALA A 16 -20.75 6.00 -13.56
CA ALA A 16 -20.25 5.74 -12.22
C ALA A 16 -20.50 4.27 -11.79
N GLU A 17 -21.67 3.70 -12.10
CA GLU A 17 -21.96 2.28 -11.80
C GLU A 17 -21.00 1.34 -12.55
N LEU A 18 -20.73 1.64 -13.83
CA LEU A 18 -19.71 0.93 -14.60
C LEU A 18 -18.31 1.08 -13.99
N GLY A 19 -17.96 2.28 -13.55
CA GLY A 19 -16.67 2.53 -12.90
C GLY A 19 -16.49 1.79 -11.57
N ILE A 20 -17.54 1.67 -10.75
CA ILE A 20 -17.52 0.88 -9.50
C ILE A 20 -17.19 -0.57 -9.81
N VAL A 21 -17.93 -1.19 -10.74
CA VAL A 21 -17.75 -2.60 -11.11
C VAL A 21 -16.34 -2.84 -11.65
N LEU A 22 -15.83 -1.94 -12.50
CA LEU A 22 -14.46 -2.04 -13.03
C LEU A 22 -13.40 -1.91 -11.95
N ALA A 23 -13.58 -0.98 -11.01
CA ALA A 23 -12.64 -0.78 -9.90
C ALA A 23 -12.63 -1.99 -8.95
N GLU A 24 -13.80 -2.55 -8.62
CA GLU A 24 -13.93 -3.77 -7.81
C GLU A 24 -13.26 -4.96 -8.52
N LEU A 25 -13.51 -5.15 -9.81
CA LEU A 25 -12.89 -6.21 -10.61
C LEU A 25 -11.36 -6.07 -10.65
N ALA A 26 -10.85 -4.86 -10.84
CA ALA A 26 -9.41 -4.60 -10.84
C ALA A 26 -8.77 -4.92 -9.48
N GLY A 27 -9.40 -4.48 -8.38
CA GLY A 27 -8.93 -4.78 -7.02
C GLY A 27 -8.90 -6.28 -6.73
N ILE A 28 -9.96 -7.01 -7.11
CA ILE A 28 -10.02 -8.47 -6.96
C ILE A 28 -8.95 -9.16 -7.80
N ALA A 29 -8.77 -8.75 -9.06
CA ALA A 29 -7.76 -9.32 -9.94
C ALA A 29 -6.34 -9.15 -9.37
N ILE A 30 -6.03 -7.94 -8.87
CA ILE A 30 -4.73 -7.65 -8.24
C ILE A 30 -4.54 -8.51 -6.99
N LEU A 31 -5.54 -8.62 -6.12
CA LEU A 31 -5.47 -9.50 -4.94
C LEU A 31 -5.17 -10.96 -5.32
N ILE A 32 -5.85 -11.49 -6.33
CA ILE A 32 -5.65 -12.86 -6.80
C ILE A 32 -4.22 -13.04 -7.33
N ILE A 33 -3.74 -12.12 -8.17
CA ILE A 33 -2.39 -12.17 -8.75
C ILE A 33 -1.33 -12.10 -7.64
N THR A 34 -1.47 -11.14 -6.72
CA THR A 34 -0.56 -10.98 -5.58
C THR A 34 -0.56 -12.21 -4.68
N ALA A 35 -1.73 -12.78 -4.38
CA ALA A 35 -1.83 -14.00 -3.58
C ALA A 35 -1.14 -15.19 -4.28
N MET A 36 -1.37 -15.38 -5.59
CA MET A 36 -0.72 -16.43 -6.36
C MET A 36 0.81 -16.28 -6.37
N LYS A 37 1.32 -15.07 -6.65
CA LYS A 37 2.77 -14.79 -6.62
C LYS A 37 3.34 -15.04 -5.22
N GLY A 38 2.59 -14.65 -4.19
CA GLY A 38 2.98 -14.88 -2.80
C GLY A 38 3.12 -16.36 -2.47
N VAL A 39 2.16 -17.20 -2.88
CA VAL A 39 2.25 -18.65 -2.68
C VAL A 39 3.46 -19.23 -3.41
N VAL A 40 3.68 -18.86 -4.67
CA VAL A 40 4.84 -19.36 -5.45
C VAL A 40 6.17 -18.94 -4.81
N SER A 41 6.27 -17.70 -4.34
CA SER A 41 7.49 -17.14 -3.77
C SER A 41 7.76 -17.64 -2.34
N TYR A 42 6.71 -17.98 -1.57
CA TYR A 42 6.82 -18.67 -0.28
C TYR A 42 7.54 -20.03 -0.39
N PHE A 43 7.22 -20.82 -1.41
CA PHE A 43 7.93 -22.08 -1.66
C PHE A 43 9.40 -21.89 -2.10
N LYS A 44 9.75 -20.71 -2.61
CA LYS A 44 11.11 -20.37 -3.06
C LYS A 44 11.99 -19.74 -1.98
N HIS A 45 11.49 -19.53 -0.75
CA HIS A 45 12.23 -18.91 0.36
C HIS A 45 12.79 -17.51 0.03
N ASP A 46 12.04 -16.72 -0.73
CA ASP A 46 12.45 -15.38 -1.13
C ASP A 46 12.16 -14.35 -0.01
N GLU A 47 13.19 -13.62 0.42
CA GLU A 47 13.10 -12.68 1.55
C GLU A 47 12.26 -11.43 1.22
N HIS A 48 12.09 -11.12 -0.07
CA HIS A 48 11.30 -9.99 -0.55
C HIS A 48 9.78 -10.25 -0.63
N LEU A 49 9.32 -11.47 -0.33
CA LEU A 49 7.92 -11.88 -0.39
C LEU A 49 6.97 -10.94 0.38
N ARG A 50 7.35 -10.52 1.59
CA ARG A 50 6.48 -9.72 2.47
C ARG A 50 6.21 -8.33 1.88
N LEU A 51 7.22 -7.73 1.24
CA LEU A 51 7.10 -6.41 0.63
C LEU A 51 6.21 -6.45 -0.61
N GLU A 52 6.38 -7.44 -1.48
CA GLU A 52 5.56 -7.60 -2.70
C GLU A 52 4.08 -7.88 -2.35
N LEU A 53 3.84 -8.69 -1.31
CA LEU A 53 2.49 -8.92 -0.79
C LEU A 53 1.87 -7.65 -0.21
N ALA A 54 2.61 -6.91 0.61
CA ALA A 54 2.13 -5.66 1.21
C ALA A 54 1.78 -4.62 0.15
N GLN A 55 2.62 -4.47 -0.88
CA GLN A 55 2.37 -3.56 -2.01
C GLN A 55 1.15 -3.98 -2.83
N GLY A 56 0.99 -5.27 -3.13
CA GLY A 56 -0.16 -5.75 -3.89
C GLY A 56 -1.48 -5.64 -3.13
N ILE A 57 -1.46 -5.92 -1.81
CA ILE A 57 -2.62 -5.71 -0.94
C ILE A 57 -2.97 -4.22 -0.86
N ALA A 58 -1.97 -3.34 -0.68
CA ALA A 58 -2.18 -1.91 -0.68
C ALA A 58 -2.85 -1.49 -1.99
N LEU A 59 -2.27 -1.81 -3.15
CA LEU A 59 -2.80 -1.45 -4.46
C LEU A 59 -4.24 -1.92 -4.67
N ALA A 60 -4.58 -3.15 -4.28
CA ALA A 60 -5.94 -3.63 -4.40
C ALA A 60 -6.95 -2.88 -3.51
N LEU A 61 -6.52 -2.49 -2.30
CA LEU A 61 -7.32 -1.65 -1.40
C LEU A 61 -7.53 -0.25 -1.98
N GLU A 62 -6.58 0.29 -2.74
CA GLU A 62 -6.73 1.57 -3.43
C GLU A 62 -7.79 1.51 -4.52
N PHE A 63 -7.82 0.43 -5.31
CA PHE A 63 -8.87 0.21 -6.30
C PHE A 63 -10.24 0.04 -5.63
N LYS A 64 -10.30 -0.69 -4.51
CA LYS A 64 -11.53 -0.85 -3.74
C LYS A 64 -12.03 0.49 -3.18
N LEU A 65 -11.13 1.31 -2.65
CA LEU A 65 -11.46 2.67 -2.21
C LEU A 65 -11.94 3.53 -3.38
N GLY A 66 -11.28 3.45 -4.55
CA GLY A 66 -11.68 4.18 -5.74
C GLY A 66 -13.12 3.85 -6.16
N GLY A 67 -13.51 2.58 -6.11
CA GLY A 67 -14.88 2.14 -6.32
C GLY A 67 -15.86 2.74 -5.29
N GLU A 68 -15.48 2.73 -4.01
CA GLU A 68 -16.28 3.36 -2.95
C GLU A 68 -16.47 4.86 -3.21
N VAL A 69 -15.41 5.58 -3.62
CA VAL A 69 -15.48 7.01 -3.99
C VAL A 69 -16.46 7.26 -5.13
N LEU A 70 -16.44 6.41 -6.15
CA LEU A 70 -17.38 6.52 -7.28
C LEU A 70 -18.83 6.30 -6.83
N ARG A 71 -19.05 5.44 -5.83
CA ARG A 71 -20.37 5.20 -5.23
C ARG A 71 -20.91 6.48 -4.55
N THR A 72 -20.04 7.25 -3.91
CA THR A 72 -20.40 8.53 -3.26
C THR A 72 -20.78 9.65 -4.24
N VAL A 73 -20.32 9.55 -5.50
CA VAL A 73 -20.71 10.49 -6.56
C VAL A 73 -22.16 10.27 -6.98
N ILE A 74 -22.64 9.03 -6.89
CA ILE A 74 -24.00 8.62 -7.21
C ILE A 74 -24.93 8.85 -6.01
N VAL A 75 -24.51 8.42 -4.81
CA VAL A 75 -25.27 8.49 -3.57
C VAL A 75 -24.50 9.38 -2.61
N ARG A 76 -24.92 10.64 -2.48
CA ARG A 76 -24.26 11.60 -1.56
C ARG A 76 -24.68 11.34 -0.11
N GLU A 77 -24.29 10.21 0.48
CA GLU A 77 -24.49 9.94 1.90
C GLU A 77 -23.31 10.46 2.74
N TRP A 78 -23.60 11.20 3.81
CA TRP A 78 -22.61 11.78 4.73
C TRP A 78 -21.65 10.75 5.34
N THR A 79 -22.10 9.51 5.48
CA THR A 79 -21.33 8.37 6.02
C THR A 79 -20.16 7.99 5.11
N GLU A 80 -20.34 8.09 3.79
CA GLU A 80 -19.33 7.68 2.82
C GLU A 80 -18.17 8.69 2.74
N LEU A 81 -18.44 10.00 2.85
CA LEU A 81 -17.40 11.02 2.98
C LEU A 81 -16.54 10.81 4.24
N LEU A 82 -17.16 10.32 5.31
CA LEU A 82 -16.49 9.96 6.57
C LEU A 82 -15.56 8.74 6.39
N ILE A 83 -16.02 7.72 5.67
CA ILE A 83 -15.22 6.52 5.36
C ILE A 83 -14.03 6.90 4.48
N LEU A 84 -14.23 7.75 3.47
CA LEU A 84 -13.18 8.30 2.61
C LEU A 84 -12.11 9.04 3.40
N GLY A 85 -12.54 9.94 4.30
CA GLY A 85 -11.63 10.65 5.21
C GLY A 85 -10.85 9.68 6.10
N ALA A 86 -11.50 8.65 6.63
CA ALA A 86 -10.87 7.62 7.47
C ALA A 86 -9.81 6.83 6.71
N VAL A 87 -10.05 6.44 5.45
CA VAL A 87 -9.07 5.69 4.67
C VAL A 87 -7.86 6.55 4.28
N ILE A 88 -8.08 7.82 3.90
CA ILE A 88 -6.98 8.75 3.62
C ILE A 88 -6.11 8.95 4.87
N ALA A 89 -6.74 9.11 6.04
CA ALA A 89 -6.02 9.21 7.31
C ALA A 89 -5.23 7.92 7.62
N LEU A 90 -5.86 6.74 7.47
CA LEU A 90 -5.21 5.44 7.68
C LEU A 90 -3.98 5.28 6.78
N ARG A 91 -4.10 5.72 5.52
CA ARG A 91 -3.04 5.65 4.52
C ARG A 91 -1.87 6.57 4.85
N GLY A 92 -2.15 7.76 5.37
CA GLY A 92 -1.14 8.65 5.94
C GLY A 92 -0.39 7.98 7.10
N VAL A 93 -1.11 7.37 8.03
CA VAL A 93 -0.51 6.67 9.19
C VAL A 93 0.35 5.49 8.75
N LEU A 94 -0.16 4.61 7.88
CA LEU A 94 0.59 3.44 7.42
C LEU A 94 1.86 3.83 6.66
N THR A 95 1.79 4.86 5.82
CA THR A 95 2.95 5.36 5.06
C THR A 95 4.01 5.94 5.99
N LEU A 96 3.59 6.66 7.04
CA LEU A 96 4.51 7.19 8.06
C LEU A 96 5.13 6.09 8.92
N LEU A 97 4.37 5.06 9.30
CA LEU A 97 4.88 3.90 10.03
C LEU A 97 5.95 3.16 9.22
N LEU A 98 5.70 2.92 7.94
CA LEU A 98 6.69 2.30 7.05
C LEU A 98 7.94 3.17 6.88
N HIS A 99 7.78 4.48 6.74
CA HIS A 99 8.94 5.38 6.65
C HIS A 99 9.78 5.38 7.93
N TRP A 100 9.14 5.26 9.09
CA TRP A 100 9.83 5.11 10.37
C TRP A 100 10.53 3.77 10.51
N GLU A 101 9.90 2.68 10.09
CA GLU A 101 10.48 1.34 10.11
C GLU A 101 11.76 1.27 9.25
N ILE A 102 11.71 1.80 8.03
CA ILE A 102 12.87 1.85 7.12
C ILE A 102 14.01 2.66 7.73
N LYS A 103 13.71 3.83 8.31
CA LYS A 103 14.73 4.69 8.91
C LYS A 103 15.42 4.03 10.11
N VAL A 104 14.67 3.27 10.92
CA VAL A 104 15.22 2.53 12.07
C VAL A 104 16.15 1.40 11.62
N GLU A 105 15.79 0.72 10.54
CA GLU A 105 16.59 -0.38 10.00
C GLU A 105 17.91 0.12 9.40
N GLU A 106 17.90 1.23 8.67
CA GLU A 106 19.12 1.89 8.17
C GLU A 106 20.07 2.33 9.31
N GLU A 107 19.51 2.87 10.41
CA GLU A 107 20.32 3.26 11.58
C GLU A 107 20.90 2.05 12.33
N HIS A 108 20.25 0.88 12.27
CA HIS A 108 20.71 -0.33 12.93
C HIS A 108 21.90 -0.95 12.18
N ASP A 109 21.82 -1.00 10.84
CA ASP A 109 22.89 -1.52 9.99
C ASP A 109 24.16 -0.66 10.06
N GLU A 110 24.01 0.68 10.10
CA GLU A 110 25.15 1.59 10.27
C GLU A 110 25.90 1.35 11.60
N ARG A 111 25.18 1.08 12.69
CA ARG A 111 25.78 0.82 14.01
C ARG A 111 26.51 -0.52 14.04
N LEU A 112 25.96 -1.54 13.40
CA LEU A 112 26.60 -2.85 13.27
C LEU A 112 27.90 -2.75 12.47
N LEU A 113 27.93 -1.96 11.40
CA LEU A 113 29.15 -1.71 10.63
C LEU A 113 30.21 -0.95 11.45
N LYS A 114 29.80 0.07 12.21
CA LYS A 114 30.71 0.82 13.11
C LYS A 114 31.27 -0.06 14.22
N LEU A 115 30.46 -0.94 14.83
CA LEU A 115 30.90 -1.87 15.87
C LEU A 115 31.89 -2.91 15.32
N LYS A 116 31.62 -3.50 14.15
CA LYS A 116 32.54 -4.42 13.48
C LYS A 116 33.87 -3.76 13.15
N ALA A 117 33.86 -2.53 12.64
CA ALA A 117 35.07 -1.78 12.32
C ALA A 117 35.88 -1.41 13.58
N MET A 118 35.21 -1.07 14.69
CA MET A 118 35.88 -0.82 15.98
C MET A 118 36.48 -2.10 16.56
N GLU A 119 35.77 -3.22 16.49
CA GLU A 119 36.26 -4.52 16.95
C GLU A 119 37.47 -5.01 16.13
N GLU A 120 37.44 -4.81 14.81
CA GLU A 120 38.59 -5.09 13.95
C GLU A 120 39.79 -4.17 14.27
N ALA A 121 39.57 -2.88 14.50
CA ALA A 121 40.63 -1.95 14.88
C ALA A 121 41.25 -2.29 16.25
N GLU A 122 40.43 -2.72 17.22
CA GLU A 122 40.88 -3.15 18.55
C GLU A 122 41.72 -4.43 18.48
N LYS A 123 41.26 -5.45 17.72
CA LYS A 123 42.02 -6.68 17.47
C LYS A 123 43.35 -6.41 16.76
N THR A 124 43.37 -5.45 15.83
CA THR A 124 44.60 -5.06 15.11
C THR A 124 45.57 -4.28 16.02
N ALA A 125 45.05 -3.48 16.95
CA ALA A 125 45.85 -2.75 17.93
C ALA A 125 46.43 -3.67 19.02
N GLU A 126 45.68 -4.70 19.47
CA GLU A 126 46.19 -5.71 20.41
C GLU A 126 47.25 -6.62 19.77
N ALA A 127 47.09 -7.01 18.50
CA ALA A 127 48.08 -7.82 17.78
C ALA A 127 49.39 -7.08 17.48
N SER A 128 49.39 -5.74 17.55
CA SER A 128 50.58 -4.90 17.32
C SER A 128 51.32 -4.51 18.60
N LYS A 129 50.85 -4.95 19.78
CA LYS A 129 51.56 -4.72 21.06
C LYS A 129 52.70 -5.74 21.20
N PRO A 130 53.95 -5.30 21.41
CA PRO A 130 55.11 -6.18 21.53
C PRO A 130 55.12 -7.00 22.83
#